data_AF-A0A918RN02-F1
#
_entry.id   AF-A0A918RN02-F1
#
_cell.length_a   1.000
_cell.length_b   1.000
_cell.length_c   1.000
_cell.angle_alpha   90.00
_cell.angle_beta   90.00
_cell.angle_gamma   90.00
#
_symmetry.space_group_name_H-M   'P 1'
#
loop_
_entity.id
_entity.type
_entity.pdbx_description
1 polymer ?
#
loop_
_entity_poly.entity_id
_entity_poly.type
_entity_poly.pdbx_seq_one_letter_code
_entity_poly.pdbx_strand_id
1 'polypeptide(L)'
;MDRAELYAVLDRYLAALQDRAPQRLRWAEGAKTSENNVMLEIGDGLWGTIDRLGDYDLRFADTRTGQVGFFGVTHEHAEESGFALRLKVAADGAIEEAESIVVRQSDSGIKFLNPRFWDKAVMNSPAEVPTPRAEMIALADGYFSTLQQNDGTIRTKFHPECDRVENGVQTTRNPEFAYVVPVAALGCEEQFRMGNYRYDDRLRGRRFPLVDEERGIVMAFGFIDHCGRIKEYQLTDGRTVQSPIRYPHSFYLAELFRIDAGMIRQIEANFITVPYHMKSPWDGQ
;
A
#
# COMPACT_ATOMS: atom_id res chain seq x y z
N MET A 1 -0.92 -24.02 -4.48
CA MET A 1 0.01 -23.93 -3.34
C MET A 1 -0.78 -23.49 -2.12
N ASP A 2 -0.48 -24.03 -0.96
CA ASP A 2 -1.07 -23.56 0.30
C ASP A 2 -0.33 -22.33 0.87
N ARG A 3 -0.83 -21.79 1.98
CA ARG A 3 -0.24 -20.62 2.65
C ARG A 3 1.19 -20.88 3.11
N ALA A 4 1.48 -22.06 3.66
CA ALA A 4 2.79 -22.39 4.19
C ALA A 4 3.83 -22.50 3.05
N GLU A 5 3.45 -23.08 1.92
CA GLU A 5 4.30 -23.15 0.71
C GLU A 5 4.59 -21.75 0.14
N LEU A 6 3.57 -20.88 0.08
CA LEU A 6 3.74 -19.49 -0.36
C LEU A 6 4.63 -18.68 0.60
N TYR A 7 4.46 -18.84 1.90
CA TYR A 7 5.34 -18.22 2.90
C TYR A 7 6.76 -18.74 2.82
N ALA A 8 6.97 -20.03 2.56
CA ALA A 8 8.31 -20.57 2.34
C ALA A 8 8.99 -19.97 1.09
N VAL A 9 8.24 -19.63 0.04
CA VAL A 9 8.77 -18.90 -1.13
C VAL A 9 9.17 -17.48 -0.73
N LEU A 10 8.31 -16.78 0.00
CA LEU A 10 8.59 -15.44 0.53
C LEU A 10 9.84 -15.45 1.43
N ASP A 11 9.97 -16.40 2.36
CA ASP A 11 11.13 -16.54 3.24
C ASP A 11 12.43 -16.69 2.44
N ARG A 12 12.42 -17.52 1.38
CA ARG A 12 13.57 -17.65 0.49
C ARG A 12 13.88 -16.35 -0.25
N TYR A 13 12.85 -15.63 -0.71
CA TYR A 13 13.01 -14.34 -1.37
C TYR A 13 13.67 -13.32 -0.43
N LEU A 14 13.14 -13.15 0.78
CA LEU A 14 13.64 -12.19 1.76
C LEU A 14 15.07 -12.53 2.21
N ALA A 15 15.36 -13.82 2.43
CA ALA A 15 16.72 -14.27 2.74
C ALA A 15 17.70 -14.00 1.59
N ALA A 16 17.29 -14.28 0.33
CA ALA A 16 18.11 -13.99 -0.83
C ALA A 16 18.33 -12.49 -1.02
N LEU A 17 17.29 -11.66 -0.79
CA LEU A 17 17.37 -10.20 -0.86
C LEU A 17 18.37 -9.64 0.14
N GLN A 18 18.30 -10.08 1.40
CA GLN A 18 19.26 -9.69 2.43
C GLN A 18 20.70 -10.07 2.06
N ASP A 19 20.89 -11.23 1.41
CA ASP A 19 22.20 -11.69 0.94
C ASP A 19 22.59 -11.14 -0.44
N ARG A 20 21.79 -10.23 -1.03
CA ARG A 20 21.97 -9.67 -2.38
C ARG A 20 22.19 -10.75 -3.46
N ALA A 21 21.49 -11.87 -3.34
CA ALA A 21 21.75 -13.09 -4.09
C ALA A 21 20.51 -13.57 -4.88
N PRO A 22 20.03 -12.80 -5.87
CA PRO A 22 18.82 -13.12 -6.63
C PRO A 22 18.91 -14.45 -7.40
N GLN A 23 20.12 -14.88 -7.75
CA GLN A 23 20.42 -16.16 -8.40
C GLN A 23 20.12 -17.40 -7.53
N ARG A 24 19.90 -17.23 -6.22
CA ARG A 24 19.48 -18.32 -5.32
C ARG A 24 17.99 -18.66 -5.44
N LEU A 25 17.22 -17.82 -6.10
CA LEU A 25 15.79 -17.99 -6.29
C LEU A 25 15.49 -18.74 -7.59
N ARG A 26 14.35 -19.44 -7.61
CA ARG A 26 13.81 -20.03 -8.82
C ARG A 26 12.90 -19.00 -9.49
N TRP A 27 13.39 -18.40 -10.57
CA TRP A 27 12.60 -17.51 -11.41
C TRP A 27 11.97 -18.28 -12.56
N ALA A 28 10.72 -17.96 -12.90
CA ALA A 28 10.08 -18.47 -14.10
C ALA A 28 10.75 -17.87 -15.35
N GLU A 29 10.61 -18.56 -16.49
CA GLU A 29 11.02 -17.97 -17.77
C GLU A 29 10.18 -16.71 -18.04
N GLY A 30 10.86 -15.60 -18.38
CA GLY A 30 10.19 -14.31 -18.60
C GLY A 30 9.65 -13.66 -17.32
N ALA A 31 10.14 -14.07 -16.14
CA ALA A 31 9.76 -13.45 -14.88
C ALA A 31 10.01 -11.93 -14.89
N LYS A 32 9.10 -11.19 -14.25
CA LYS A 32 9.11 -9.73 -14.26
C LYS A 32 9.36 -9.19 -12.85
N THR A 33 10.19 -8.16 -12.75
CA THR A 33 10.40 -7.48 -11.48
C THR A 33 10.29 -5.98 -11.64
N SER A 34 9.65 -5.33 -10.68
CA SER A 34 9.62 -3.87 -10.60
C SER A 34 9.90 -3.39 -9.20
N GLU A 35 10.57 -2.26 -9.11
CA GLU A 35 10.69 -1.45 -7.90
C GLU A 35 10.17 -0.05 -8.21
N ASN A 36 9.37 0.52 -7.31
CA ASN A 36 8.98 1.93 -7.38
C ASN A 36 8.40 2.34 -8.74
N ASN A 37 7.54 1.47 -9.30
CA ASN A 37 6.89 1.62 -10.60
C ASN A 37 7.82 1.60 -11.83
N VAL A 38 9.02 1.04 -11.70
CA VAL A 38 9.96 0.85 -12.81
C VAL A 38 10.21 -0.63 -13.00
N MET A 39 10.05 -1.14 -14.23
CA MET A 39 10.44 -2.52 -14.57
C MET A 39 11.96 -2.61 -14.59
N LEU A 40 12.51 -3.58 -13.88
CA LEU A 40 13.94 -3.77 -13.69
C LEU A 40 14.36 -5.18 -14.12
N GLU A 41 15.66 -5.36 -14.29
CA GLU A 41 16.26 -6.68 -14.39
C GLU A 41 16.31 -7.35 -13.02
N ILE A 42 16.28 -8.68 -13.01
CA ILE A 42 16.43 -9.45 -11.77
C ILE A 42 17.80 -9.16 -11.15
N GLY A 43 17.79 -8.66 -9.91
CA GLY A 43 19.01 -8.31 -9.17
C GLY A 43 19.40 -6.83 -9.20
N ASP A 44 18.63 -5.97 -9.84
CA ASP A 44 18.83 -4.52 -9.84
C ASP A 44 18.07 -3.83 -8.68
N GLY A 45 18.23 -2.52 -8.50
CA GLY A 45 17.54 -1.73 -7.48
C GLY A 45 17.99 -2.10 -6.06
N LEU A 46 17.02 -2.33 -5.17
CA LEU A 46 17.23 -2.65 -3.76
C LEU A 46 18.19 -3.83 -3.55
N TRP A 47 18.24 -4.80 -4.48
CA TRP A 47 19.19 -5.91 -4.45
C TRP A 47 20.65 -5.44 -4.36
N GLY A 48 21.00 -4.29 -4.95
CA GLY A 48 22.34 -3.74 -4.92
C GLY A 48 22.67 -2.94 -3.66
N THR A 49 21.66 -2.42 -2.96
CA THR A 49 21.80 -1.38 -1.92
C THR A 49 21.35 -1.80 -0.53
N ILE A 50 20.55 -2.87 -0.39
CA ILE A 50 20.02 -3.31 0.90
C ILE A 50 21.14 -3.76 1.83
N ASP A 51 21.21 -3.17 3.02
CA ASP A 51 22.14 -3.59 4.08
C ASP A 51 21.52 -4.67 4.96
N ARG A 52 20.22 -4.55 5.28
CA ARG A 52 19.46 -5.58 6.01
C ARG A 52 17.95 -5.33 5.94
N LEU A 53 17.18 -6.36 6.32
CA LEU A 53 15.76 -6.21 6.66
C LEU A 53 15.60 -5.68 8.09
N GLY A 54 14.44 -5.07 8.36
CA GLY A 54 14.00 -4.71 9.72
C GLY A 54 13.08 -5.76 10.34
N ASP A 55 12.60 -5.50 11.55
CA ASP A 55 11.85 -6.47 12.36
C ASP A 55 10.34 -6.50 12.05
N TYR A 56 9.81 -5.50 11.33
CA TYR A 56 8.41 -5.49 10.96
C TYR A 56 8.15 -6.49 9.83
N ASP A 57 7.26 -7.44 10.11
CA ASP A 57 7.01 -8.60 9.27
C ASP A 57 5.49 -8.90 9.18
N LEU A 58 4.81 -8.19 8.28
CA LEU A 58 3.41 -8.44 7.97
C LEU A 58 3.30 -9.25 6.67
N ARG A 59 2.83 -10.49 6.79
CA ARG A 59 2.66 -11.43 5.67
C ARG A 59 1.19 -11.74 5.42
N PHE A 60 0.86 -11.96 4.15
CA PHE A 60 -0.49 -12.35 3.72
C PHE A 60 -0.41 -13.12 2.40
N ALA A 61 -1.37 -14.01 2.16
CA ALA A 61 -1.31 -14.92 1.02
C ALA A 61 -2.69 -15.15 0.40
N ASP A 62 -2.71 -15.21 -0.93
CA ASP A 62 -3.86 -15.61 -1.72
C ASP A 62 -3.57 -16.98 -2.35
N THR A 63 -4.03 -18.02 -1.68
CA THR A 63 -3.82 -19.41 -2.09
C THR A 63 -4.56 -19.77 -3.39
N ARG A 64 -5.57 -18.98 -3.78
CA ARG A 64 -6.34 -19.22 -5.01
C ARG A 64 -5.59 -18.76 -6.25
N THR A 65 -4.80 -17.71 -6.13
CA THR A 65 -4.10 -17.09 -7.28
C THR A 65 -2.57 -17.23 -7.21
N GLY A 66 -2.05 -17.88 -6.16
CA GLY A 66 -0.61 -18.11 -6.00
C GLY A 66 0.15 -16.82 -5.69
N GLN A 67 -0.46 -15.91 -4.92
CA GLN A 67 0.15 -14.62 -4.59
C GLN A 67 0.54 -14.60 -3.11
N VAL A 68 1.69 -14.00 -2.83
CA VAL A 68 2.14 -13.73 -1.45
C VAL A 68 2.62 -12.30 -1.35
N GLY A 69 2.24 -11.62 -0.27
CA GLY A 69 2.59 -10.24 -0.03
C GLY A 69 3.26 -10.06 1.32
N PHE A 70 4.06 -9.00 1.38
CA PHE A 70 4.87 -8.64 2.54
C PHE A 70 4.89 -7.12 2.70
N PHE A 71 4.59 -6.66 3.91
CA PHE A 71 4.87 -5.31 4.38
C PHE A 71 5.90 -5.43 5.50
N GLY A 72 7.01 -4.70 5.35
CA GLY A 72 8.08 -4.69 6.31
C GLY A 72 8.98 -3.48 6.14
N VAL A 73 10.25 -3.65 6.47
CA VAL A 73 11.25 -2.57 6.51
C VAL A 73 12.54 -3.04 5.87
N THR A 74 13.18 -2.12 5.15
CA THR A 74 14.54 -2.29 4.63
C THR A 74 15.43 -1.19 5.18
N HIS A 75 16.70 -1.51 5.38
CA HIS A 75 17.74 -0.53 5.66
C HIS A 75 18.66 -0.46 4.46
N GLU A 76 18.84 0.73 3.93
CA GLU A 76 19.90 1.09 2.98
C GLU A 76 20.86 2.06 3.68
N HIS A 77 21.99 2.37 3.04
CA HIS A 77 23.07 3.17 3.62
C HIS A 77 22.63 4.48 4.29
N ALA A 78 21.57 5.12 3.79
CA ALA A 78 21.13 6.43 4.24
C ALA A 78 20.00 6.38 5.29
N GLU A 79 19.08 5.42 5.19
CA GLU A 79 17.84 5.44 5.97
C GLU A 79 17.14 4.08 6.09
N GLU A 80 16.28 4.00 7.11
CA GLU A 80 15.25 2.98 7.26
C GLU A 80 14.04 3.35 6.39
N SER A 81 13.56 2.41 5.56
CA SER A 81 12.46 2.64 4.61
C SER A 81 11.36 1.60 4.78
N GLY A 82 10.11 2.04 4.64
CA GLY A 82 8.98 1.13 4.51
C GLY A 82 9.09 0.32 3.21
N PHE A 83 8.86 -0.98 3.28
CA PHE A 83 9.01 -1.90 2.16
C PHE A 83 7.73 -2.70 1.95
N ALA A 84 7.14 -2.59 0.76
CA ALA A 84 6.03 -3.42 0.33
C ALA A 84 6.48 -4.31 -0.83
N LEU A 85 6.09 -5.58 -0.81
CA LEU A 85 6.41 -6.57 -1.82
C LEU A 85 5.18 -7.43 -2.11
N ARG A 86 4.97 -7.74 -3.39
CA ARG A 86 4.08 -8.80 -3.86
C ARG A 86 4.86 -9.74 -4.77
N LEU A 87 4.73 -11.03 -4.53
CA LEU A 87 5.20 -12.09 -5.42
C LEU A 87 4.01 -12.86 -6.00
N LYS A 88 4.05 -13.12 -7.31
CA LYS A 88 3.24 -14.17 -7.94
C LYS A 88 4.09 -15.41 -8.14
N VAL A 89 3.55 -16.55 -7.77
CA VAL A 89 4.26 -17.82 -7.69
C VAL A 89 3.52 -18.86 -8.53
N ALA A 90 4.25 -19.49 -9.45
CA ALA A 90 3.78 -20.61 -10.23
C ALA A 90 3.57 -21.85 -9.35
N ALA A 91 2.79 -22.82 -9.83
CA ALA A 91 2.47 -24.03 -9.06
C ALA A 91 3.70 -24.86 -8.63
N ASP A 92 4.82 -24.73 -9.34
CA ASP A 92 6.08 -25.41 -9.01
C ASP A 92 6.99 -24.60 -8.06
N GLY A 93 6.52 -23.44 -7.57
CA GLY A 93 7.25 -22.55 -6.68
C GLY A 93 8.20 -21.57 -7.36
N ALA A 94 8.22 -21.49 -8.69
CA ALA A 94 8.96 -20.46 -9.41
C ALA A 94 8.27 -19.09 -9.30
N ILE A 95 9.05 -18.01 -9.17
CA ILE A 95 8.55 -16.64 -9.09
C ILE A 95 8.31 -16.12 -10.51
N GLU A 96 7.07 -15.77 -10.82
CA GLU A 96 6.67 -15.18 -12.11
C GLU A 96 6.77 -13.66 -12.08
N GLU A 97 6.42 -13.04 -10.95
CA GLU A 97 6.34 -11.60 -10.81
C GLU A 97 6.80 -11.17 -9.41
N ALA A 98 7.57 -10.09 -9.34
CA ALA A 98 7.96 -9.43 -8.09
C ALA A 98 7.74 -7.91 -8.20
N GLU A 99 6.72 -7.39 -7.53
CA GLU A 99 6.36 -5.97 -7.55
C GLU A 99 6.61 -5.36 -6.17
N SER A 100 7.49 -4.36 -6.11
CA SER A 100 7.93 -3.75 -4.84
C SER A 100 7.82 -2.23 -4.81
N ILE A 101 7.64 -1.70 -3.60
CA ILE A 101 7.74 -0.27 -3.27
C ILE A 101 8.67 -0.12 -2.07
N VAL A 102 9.68 0.74 -2.20
CA VAL A 102 10.61 1.14 -1.15
C VAL A 102 10.41 2.63 -0.87
N VAL A 103 9.88 2.94 0.31
CA VAL A 103 9.50 4.30 0.73
C VAL A 103 10.70 5.01 1.36
N ARG A 104 11.58 5.52 0.49
CA ARG A 104 12.70 6.36 0.88
C ARG A 104 12.18 7.74 1.31
N GLN A 105 12.34 8.07 2.59
CA GLN A 105 11.91 9.38 3.08
C GLN A 105 12.70 10.48 2.40
N SER A 106 13.97 10.27 2.00
CA SER A 106 14.77 11.26 1.26
C SER A 106 14.09 11.75 -0.01
N ASP A 107 13.40 10.85 -0.72
CA ASP A 107 12.80 11.08 -2.03
C ASP A 107 11.39 11.68 -1.93
N SER A 108 10.79 11.62 -0.75
CA SER A 108 9.40 12.03 -0.53
C SER A 108 9.25 13.54 -0.60
N GLY A 109 8.29 14.01 -1.42
CA GLY A 109 7.94 15.43 -1.51
C GLY A 109 7.27 15.95 -0.23
N ILE A 110 6.43 15.12 0.40
CA ILE A 110 5.86 15.36 1.74
C ILE A 110 6.55 14.40 2.71
N LYS A 111 7.16 14.92 3.77
CA LYS A 111 7.82 14.09 4.78
C LYS A 111 6.81 13.58 5.80
N PHE A 112 6.77 12.26 5.97
CA PHE A 112 5.98 11.59 6.99
C PHE A 112 6.89 11.45 8.22
N LEU A 113 6.72 12.34 9.19
CA LEU A 113 7.66 12.47 10.30
C LEU A 113 7.54 11.31 11.28
N ASN A 114 8.69 10.83 11.77
CA ASN A 114 8.81 9.77 12.77
C ASN A 114 8.03 8.49 12.40
N PRO A 115 8.27 7.89 11.22
CA PRO A 115 7.61 6.65 10.85
C PRO A 115 7.93 5.56 11.87
N ARG A 116 6.95 4.70 12.15
CA ARG A 116 7.08 3.52 12.99
C ARG A 116 6.50 2.33 12.26
N PHE A 117 7.16 1.20 12.40
CA PHE A 117 6.73 -0.07 11.81
C PHE A 117 6.52 -1.07 12.94
N TRP A 118 5.28 -1.51 13.13
CA TRP A 118 4.91 -2.33 14.28
C TRP A 118 3.83 -3.34 13.92
N ASP A 119 3.86 -4.47 14.63
CA ASP A 119 2.86 -5.51 14.50
C ASP A 119 1.47 -5.00 14.93
N LYS A 120 0.49 -5.25 14.07
CA LYS A 120 -0.92 -4.90 14.29
C LYS A 120 -1.69 -6.20 14.37
N ALA A 121 -2.12 -6.59 15.58
CA ALA A 121 -2.82 -7.86 15.81
C ALA A 121 -3.99 -8.08 14.83
N VAL A 122 -4.74 -7.02 14.50
CA VAL A 122 -5.88 -7.06 13.56
C VAL A 122 -5.51 -7.45 12.13
N MET A 123 -4.26 -7.22 11.72
CA MET A 123 -3.72 -7.61 10.41
C MET A 123 -3.24 -9.07 10.38
N ASN A 124 -2.97 -9.66 11.55
CA ASN A 124 -2.44 -11.02 11.67
C ASN A 124 -3.47 -12.07 12.10
N SER A 125 -4.64 -11.64 12.58
CA SER A 125 -5.76 -12.51 12.92
C SER A 125 -6.62 -12.87 11.70
N PRO A 126 -7.29 -14.04 11.70
CA PRO A 126 -8.38 -14.32 10.76
C PRO A 126 -9.48 -13.25 10.81
N ALA A 127 -10.27 -13.17 9.74
CA ALA A 127 -11.52 -12.41 9.74
C ALA A 127 -12.53 -13.02 10.71
N GLU A 128 -13.09 -12.20 11.61
CA GLU A 128 -14.10 -12.64 12.57
C GLU A 128 -15.42 -12.96 11.87
N VAL A 129 -15.82 -12.10 10.92
CA VAL A 129 -16.95 -12.28 10.02
C VAL A 129 -16.43 -12.16 8.57
N PRO A 130 -16.05 -13.30 7.97
CA PRO A 130 -15.49 -13.31 6.61
C PRO A 130 -16.42 -12.67 5.58
N THR A 131 -15.82 -11.92 4.66
CA THR A 131 -16.53 -11.24 3.56
C THR A 131 -16.16 -11.93 2.24
N PRO A 132 -17.11 -12.17 1.31
CA PRO A 132 -16.78 -12.79 0.03
C PRO A 132 -15.75 -11.98 -0.76
N ARG A 133 -14.80 -12.64 -1.42
CA ARG A 133 -13.72 -12.02 -2.21
C ARG A 133 -14.15 -10.87 -3.12
N ALA A 134 -15.24 -11.04 -3.87
CA ALA A 134 -15.73 -10.00 -4.79
C ALA A 134 -16.20 -8.75 -4.04
N GLU A 135 -16.83 -8.91 -2.88
CA GLU A 135 -17.23 -7.80 -2.03
C GLU A 135 -16.02 -7.13 -1.36
N MET A 136 -15.02 -7.92 -0.96
CA MET A 136 -13.75 -7.38 -0.46
C MET A 136 -13.08 -6.43 -1.47
N ILE A 137 -12.98 -6.87 -2.73
CA ILE A 137 -12.44 -6.04 -3.81
C ILE A 137 -13.31 -4.80 -4.04
N ALA A 138 -14.63 -4.95 -4.04
CA ALA A 138 -15.55 -3.83 -4.22
C ALA A 138 -15.44 -2.78 -3.10
N LEU A 139 -15.22 -3.19 -1.86
CA LEU A 139 -14.99 -2.28 -0.72
C LEU A 139 -13.67 -1.52 -0.85
N ALA A 140 -12.59 -2.21 -1.26
CA ALA A 140 -11.29 -1.60 -1.53
C ALA A 140 -11.35 -0.61 -2.70
N ASP A 141 -12.00 -0.96 -3.82
CA ASP A 141 -12.21 -0.02 -4.93
C ASP A 141 -13.17 1.13 -4.57
N GLY A 142 -14.15 0.85 -3.71
CA GLY A 142 -15.04 1.84 -3.12
C GLY A 142 -14.28 2.88 -2.29
N TYR A 143 -13.22 2.47 -1.58
CA TYR A 143 -12.33 3.39 -0.87
C TYR A 143 -11.66 4.36 -1.84
N PHE A 144 -11.05 3.85 -2.90
CA PHE A 144 -10.44 4.69 -3.92
C PHE A 144 -11.47 5.60 -4.62
N SER A 145 -12.70 5.14 -4.78
CA SER A 145 -13.80 5.95 -5.32
C SER A 145 -14.30 7.01 -4.34
N THR A 146 -14.13 6.79 -3.03
CA THR A 146 -14.44 7.76 -1.97
C THR A 146 -13.36 8.84 -1.88
N LEU A 147 -12.10 8.44 -2.09
CA LEU A 147 -10.93 9.31 -2.10
C LEU A 147 -10.89 10.18 -3.37
N GLN A 148 -11.20 9.58 -4.53
CA GLN A 148 -11.29 10.31 -5.79
C GLN A 148 -12.33 11.43 -5.70
N GLN A 149 -11.86 12.68 -5.71
CA GLN A 149 -12.71 13.87 -5.63
C GLN A 149 -13.61 13.84 -4.39
N ASN A 150 -13.00 13.63 -3.22
CA ASN A 150 -13.69 13.47 -1.95
C ASN A 150 -14.59 14.67 -1.58
N ASP A 151 -15.88 14.57 -1.86
CA ASP A 151 -16.89 15.61 -1.63
C ASP A 151 -17.75 15.40 -0.36
N GLY A 152 -17.41 14.39 0.44
CA GLY A 152 -18.22 13.92 1.57
C GLY A 152 -19.00 12.65 1.29
N THR A 153 -19.18 12.27 0.01
CA THR A 153 -19.89 11.05 -0.37
C THR A 153 -19.03 9.81 -0.12
N ILE A 154 -19.53 8.89 0.69
CA ILE A 154 -18.86 7.62 1.01
C ILE A 154 -19.34 6.54 0.03
N ARG A 155 -18.39 5.85 -0.61
CA ARG A 155 -18.62 4.78 -1.60
C ARG A 155 -18.06 3.42 -1.15
N THR A 156 -17.72 3.31 0.14
CA THR A 156 -17.28 2.08 0.81
C THR A 156 -17.96 2.01 2.19
N LYS A 157 -17.51 1.10 3.07
CA LYS A 157 -17.95 1.05 4.47
C LYS A 157 -16.74 0.95 5.37
N PHE A 158 -16.68 1.79 6.39
CA PHE A 158 -15.62 1.74 7.39
C PHE A 158 -16.14 1.13 8.68
N HIS A 159 -15.32 0.30 9.31
CA HIS A 159 -15.57 -0.11 10.67
C HIS A 159 -15.49 1.12 11.59
N PRO A 160 -16.28 1.21 12.68
CA PRO A 160 -16.24 2.35 13.60
C PRO A 160 -14.85 2.65 14.18
N GLU A 161 -14.02 1.62 14.32
CA GLU A 161 -12.62 1.73 14.73
C GLU A 161 -11.65 1.37 13.60
N CYS A 162 -12.02 1.73 12.35
CA CYS A 162 -11.07 1.77 11.23
C CYS A 162 -9.93 2.73 11.55
N ASP A 163 -8.71 2.26 11.44
CA ASP A 163 -7.50 3.07 11.49
C ASP A 163 -6.67 2.95 10.21
N ARG A 164 -5.89 3.98 9.91
CA ARG A 164 -5.02 4.07 8.73
C ARG A 164 -3.59 4.41 9.12
N VAL A 165 -2.65 3.66 8.55
CA VAL A 165 -1.21 3.90 8.65
C VAL A 165 -0.66 4.07 7.24
N GLU A 166 0.06 5.15 6.99
CA GLU A 166 0.63 5.48 5.68
C GLU A 166 2.12 5.75 5.85
N ASN A 167 2.95 5.04 5.10
CA ASN A 167 4.41 5.16 5.15
C ASN A 167 4.98 5.06 6.57
N GLY A 168 4.37 4.23 7.42
CA GLY A 168 4.73 4.04 8.84
C GLY A 168 4.17 5.10 9.80
N VAL A 169 3.37 6.07 9.36
CA VAL A 169 2.75 7.06 10.25
C VAL A 169 1.26 6.78 10.39
N GLN A 170 0.78 6.74 11.63
CA GLN A 170 -0.65 6.68 11.92
C GLN A 170 -1.32 7.98 11.43
N THR A 171 -2.21 7.89 10.45
CA THR A 171 -2.87 9.05 9.82
C THR A 171 -4.35 9.18 10.19
N THR A 172 -4.82 8.40 11.18
CA THR A 172 -6.13 8.55 11.83
C THR A 172 -5.98 8.54 13.34
N ARG A 173 -6.84 9.29 14.04
CA ARG A 173 -6.84 9.42 15.51
C ARG A 173 -5.45 9.74 16.10
N ASN A 174 -4.63 10.48 15.37
CA ASN A 174 -3.26 10.84 15.75
C ASN A 174 -3.15 12.35 16.05
N PRO A 175 -3.32 12.77 17.32
CA PRO A 175 -3.20 14.17 17.70
C PRO A 175 -1.78 14.73 17.53
N GLU A 176 -0.73 13.89 17.60
CA GLU A 176 0.65 14.33 17.38
C GLU A 176 0.91 14.68 15.91
N PHE A 177 0.41 13.86 14.97
CA PHE A 177 0.54 14.17 13.55
C PHE A 177 -0.43 15.27 13.10
N ALA A 178 -1.53 15.48 13.83
CA ALA A 178 -2.50 16.54 13.55
C ALA A 178 -1.92 17.95 13.63
N TYR A 179 -0.79 18.16 14.31
CA TYR A 179 -0.06 19.43 14.27
C TYR A 179 0.49 19.76 12.87
N VAL A 180 0.79 18.73 12.06
CA VAL A 180 1.29 18.87 10.69
C VAL A 180 0.15 18.71 9.69
N VAL A 181 -0.70 17.69 9.88
CA VAL A 181 -1.80 17.36 8.98
C VAL A 181 -3.11 17.27 9.79
N PRO A 182 -3.88 18.37 9.94
CA PRO A 182 -4.99 18.46 10.89
C PRO A 182 -6.06 17.37 10.80
N VAL A 183 -6.32 16.86 9.58
CA VAL A 183 -7.28 15.77 9.35
C VAL A 183 -6.91 14.47 10.09
N ALA A 184 -5.64 14.27 10.42
CA ALA A 184 -5.14 13.06 11.08
C ALA A 184 -5.70 12.86 12.50
N ALA A 185 -6.28 13.90 13.13
CA ALA A 185 -6.96 13.76 14.41
C ALA A 185 -8.25 12.92 14.33
N LEU A 186 -8.84 12.79 13.15
CA LEU A 186 -10.15 12.14 12.93
C LEU A 186 -9.99 10.66 12.56
N GLY A 187 -11.07 9.88 12.68
CA GLY A 187 -11.12 8.48 12.21
C GLY A 187 -11.36 8.37 10.69
N CYS A 188 -11.12 7.18 10.09
CA CYS A 188 -11.20 6.98 8.63
C CYS A 188 -12.42 7.64 7.96
N GLU A 189 -13.64 7.25 8.36
CA GLU A 189 -14.87 7.72 7.71
C GLU A 189 -15.09 9.22 7.90
N GLU A 190 -14.78 9.74 9.08
CA GLU A 190 -14.96 11.15 9.41
C GLU A 190 -14.09 12.04 8.52
N GLN A 191 -12.85 11.65 8.26
CA GLN A 191 -11.96 12.38 7.35
C GLN A 191 -12.58 12.54 5.95
N PHE A 192 -13.19 11.46 5.43
CA PHE A 192 -13.84 11.46 4.12
C PHE A 192 -15.17 12.21 4.12
N ARG A 193 -16.00 12.08 5.16
CA ARG A 193 -17.26 12.84 5.29
C ARG A 193 -17.02 14.34 5.33
N MET A 194 -15.88 14.75 5.87
CA MET A 194 -15.45 16.14 5.91
C MET A 194 -15.01 16.70 4.54
N GLY A 195 -14.74 15.83 3.55
CA GLY A 195 -14.26 16.26 2.23
C GLY A 195 -12.78 16.67 2.24
N ASN A 196 -11.97 16.11 3.14
CA ASN A 196 -10.58 16.55 3.32
C ASN A 196 -9.66 16.25 2.12
N TYR A 197 -10.03 15.31 1.25
CA TYR A 197 -9.16 14.83 0.17
C TYR A 197 -9.56 15.36 -1.21
N ARG A 198 -10.22 16.52 -1.29
CA ARG A 198 -10.64 17.11 -2.57
C ARG A 198 -9.53 17.34 -3.58
N TYR A 199 -8.28 17.43 -3.12
CA TYR A 199 -7.10 17.60 -3.96
C TYR A 199 -6.67 16.32 -4.71
N ASP A 200 -7.27 15.17 -4.42
CA ASP A 200 -7.01 13.92 -5.13
C ASP A 200 -7.86 13.86 -6.40
N ASP A 201 -7.26 14.23 -7.53
CA ASP A 201 -7.98 14.42 -8.80
C ASP A 201 -8.47 13.10 -9.41
N ARG A 202 -7.60 12.10 -9.48
CA ARG A 202 -7.86 10.84 -10.18
C ARG A 202 -7.12 9.69 -9.53
N LEU A 203 -7.86 8.63 -9.20
CA LEU A 203 -7.29 7.36 -8.78
C LEU A 203 -7.39 6.36 -9.91
N ARG A 204 -6.26 6.03 -10.53
CA ARG A 204 -6.18 5.23 -11.77
C ARG A 204 -5.28 4.01 -11.59
N GLY A 205 -5.31 3.10 -12.57
CA GLY A 205 -4.47 1.90 -12.58
C GLY A 205 -4.73 0.99 -11.39
N ARG A 206 -5.92 1.05 -10.81
CA ARG A 206 -6.32 0.29 -9.62
C ARG A 206 -6.32 -1.20 -9.96
N ARG A 207 -5.48 -1.98 -9.28
CA ARG A 207 -5.40 -3.44 -9.38
C ARG A 207 -5.51 -4.03 -7.98
N PHE A 208 -6.07 -5.24 -7.89
CA PHE A 208 -6.27 -5.98 -6.64
C PHE A 208 -5.67 -7.38 -6.76
N PRO A 209 -4.34 -7.50 -6.96
CA PRO A 209 -3.71 -8.75 -7.36
C PRO A 209 -3.75 -9.84 -6.29
N LEU A 210 -3.92 -9.50 -5.01
CA LEU A 210 -3.89 -10.45 -3.90
C LEU A 210 -5.10 -10.22 -2.99
N VAL A 211 -5.88 -11.28 -2.76
CA VAL A 211 -6.93 -11.31 -1.73
C VAL A 211 -6.74 -12.52 -0.82
N ASP A 212 -6.39 -12.24 0.43
CA ASP A 212 -6.30 -13.21 1.52
C ASP A 212 -7.67 -13.32 2.20
N GLU A 213 -8.49 -14.29 1.77
CA GLU A 213 -9.87 -14.47 2.27
C GLU A 213 -9.91 -14.91 3.74
N GLU A 214 -8.89 -15.62 4.22
CA GLU A 214 -8.81 -16.11 5.61
C GLU A 214 -8.61 -14.95 6.58
N ARG A 215 -7.70 -14.03 6.27
CA ARG A 215 -7.43 -12.82 7.07
C ARG A 215 -8.26 -11.64 6.64
N GLY A 216 -9.05 -11.76 5.59
CA GLY A 216 -9.80 -10.64 5.02
C GLY A 216 -8.89 -9.48 4.57
N ILE A 217 -7.77 -9.73 3.91
CA ILE A 217 -6.85 -8.68 3.42
C ILE A 217 -6.92 -8.57 1.90
N VAL A 218 -7.08 -7.36 1.39
CA VAL A 218 -6.89 -7.04 -0.04
C VAL A 218 -5.65 -6.19 -0.18
N MET A 219 -4.69 -6.62 -1.00
CA MET A 219 -3.60 -5.75 -1.45
C MET A 219 -3.99 -5.12 -2.78
N ALA A 220 -3.91 -3.80 -2.82
CA ALA A 220 -4.16 -3.02 -4.01
C ALA A 220 -2.92 -2.25 -4.45
N PHE A 221 -2.80 -2.05 -5.75
CA PHE A 221 -1.85 -1.10 -6.35
C PHE A 221 -2.61 -0.07 -7.17
N GLY A 222 -2.05 1.13 -7.31
CA GLY A 222 -2.65 2.15 -8.14
C GLY A 222 -1.85 3.46 -8.12
N PHE A 223 -2.48 4.50 -8.66
CA PHE A 223 -1.95 5.85 -8.62
C PHE A 223 -2.98 6.82 -8.08
N ILE A 224 -2.51 7.80 -7.31
CA ILE A 224 -3.28 9.01 -6.98
C ILE A 224 -2.63 10.15 -7.76
N ASP A 225 -3.32 10.67 -8.76
CA ASP A 225 -2.87 11.83 -9.51
C ASP A 225 -3.32 13.11 -8.79
N HIS A 226 -2.39 14.03 -8.61
CA HIS A 226 -2.69 15.39 -8.12
C HIS A 226 -2.28 16.39 -9.20
N CYS A 227 -3.23 17.18 -9.70
CA CYS A 227 -2.95 18.24 -10.67
C CYS A 227 -2.45 19.53 -10.01
N GLY A 228 -2.67 19.70 -8.70
CA GLY A 228 -2.28 20.89 -7.95
C GLY A 228 -3.02 22.18 -8.30
N ARG A 229 -4.13 22.12 -9.05
CA ARG A 229 -4.91 23.32 -9.45
C ARG A 229 -5.73 23.92 -8.32
N ILE A 230 -6.19 23.10 -7.37
CA ILE A 230 -7.01 23.54 -6.24
C ILE A 230 -6.10 24.21 -5.21
N LYS A 231 -6.27 25.51 -5.00
CA LYS A 231 -5.50 26.27 -4.00
C LYS A 231 -6.13 26.16 -2.61
N GLU A 232 -7.44 26.30 -2.55
CA GLU A 232 -8.27 26.18 -1.36
C GLU A 232 -9.62 25.55 -1.74
N TYR A 233 -10.28 24.94 -0.76
CA TYR A 233 -11.59 24.33 -0.93
C TYR A 233 -12.35 24.36 0.40
N GLN A 234 -13.68 24.31 0.32
CA GLN A 234 -14.53 24.19 1.50
C GLN A 234 -14.70 22.73 1.90
N LEU A 235 -14.60 22.48 3.20
CA LEU A 235 -15.02 21.25 3.86
C LEU A 235 -16.56 21.23 3.99
N THR A 236 -17.12 20.07 4.33
CA THR A 236 -18.58 19.92 4.47
C THR A 236 -19.19 20.68 5.66
N ASP A 237 -18.37 21.11 6.63
CA ASP A 237 -18.78 21.98 7.74
C ASP A 237 -18.68 23.49 7.42
N GLY A 238 -18.32 23.84 6.18
CA GLY A 238 -18.20 25.22 5.70
C GLY A 238 -16.84 25.89 5.97
N ARG A 239 -15.90 25.25 6.68
CA ARG A 239 -14.54 25.77 6.81
C ARG A 239 -13.81 25.74 5.46
N THR A 240 -13.08 26.80 5.14
CA THR A 240 -12.15 26.83 4.01
C THR A 240 -10.76 26.37 4.47
N VAL A 241 -10.19 25.41 3.75
CA VAL A 241 -8.83 24.91 3.99
C VAL A 241 -7.95 25.12 2.77
N GLN A 242 -6.64 25.20 3.02
CA GLN A 242 -5.63 25.26 1.98
C GLN A 242 -5.27 23.86 1.49
N SER A 243 -5.18 23.67 0.18
CA SER A 243 -4.69 22.41 -0.38
C SER A 243 -3.21 22.20 -0.05
N PRO A 244 -2.80 21.01 0.45
CA PRO A 244 -1.39 20.69 0.62
C PRO A 244 -0.68 20.49 -0.73
N ILE A 245 -1.42 20.19 -1.80
CA ILE A 245 -0.87 19.94 -3.13
C ILE A 245 -0.80 21.26 -3.91
N ARG A 246 0.41 21.65 -4.31
CA ARG A 246 0.69 22.93 -4.99
C ARG A 246 1.14 22.81 -6.44
N TYR A 247 1.47 21.61 -6.90
CA TYR A 247 1.95 21.35 -8.26
C TYR A 247 1.70 19.90 -8.67
N PRO A 248 1.71 19.60 -9.98
CA PRO A 248 1.41 18.27 -10.47
C PRO A 248 2.43 17.21 -10.06
N HIS A 249 1.95 16.09 -9.54
CA HIS A 249 2.70 14.85 -9.32
C HIS A 249 1.71 13.69 -9.14
N SER A 250 2.20 12.46 -9.20
CA SER A 250 1.39 11.28 -8.88
C SER A 250 2.00 10.57 -7.68
N PHE A 251 1.18 9.92 -6.87
CA PHE A 251 1.63 8.84 -6.01
C PHE A 251 1.47 7.51 -6.74
N TYR A 252 2.41 6.61 -6.54
CA TYR A 252 2.25 5.18 -6.82
C TYR A 252 2.23 4.44 -5.48
N LEU A 253 1.25 3.57 -5.29
CA LEU A 253 0.93 2.98 -3.99
C LEU A 253 0.79 1.47 -4.04
N ALA A 254 1.09 0.86 -2.89
CA ALA A 254 0.62 -0.43 -2.44
C ALA A 254 -0.19 -0.18 -1.16
N GLU A 255 -1.45 -0.58 -1.14
CA GLU A 255 -2.34 -0.33 0.01
C GLU A 255 -3.08 -1.61 0.38
N LEU A 256 -3.04 -1.93 1.67
CA LEU A 256 -3.70 -3.07 2.29
C LEU A 256 -5.02 -2.60 2.90
N PHE A 257 -6.08 -3.32 2.59
CA PHE A 257 -7.39 -3.17 3.22
C PHE A 257 -7.73 -4.44 3.98
N ARG A 258 -7.71 -4.35 5.31
CA ARG A 258 -8.27 -5.38 6.19
C ARG A 258 -9.78 -5.19 6.26
N ILE A 259 -10.53 -6.21 5.92
CA ILE A 259 -11.98 -6.21 5.78
C ILE A 259 -12.60 -7.26 6.70
N ASP A 260 -13.48 -6.80 7.58
CA ASP A 260 -14.22 -7.64 8.50
C ASP A 260 -15.68 -7.19 8.55
N ALA A 261 -16.62 -8.14 8.64
CA ALA A 261 -18.06 -7.87 8.64
C ALA A 261 -18.52 -6.93 7.50
N GLY A 262 -17.93 -7.05 6.30
CA GLY A 262 -18.24 -6.22 5.14
C GLY A 262 -17.81 -4.74 5.29
N MET A 263 -16.82 -4.47 6.13
CA MET A 263 -16.32 -3.12 6.43
C MET A 263 -14.79 -3.08 6.48
N ILE A 264 -14.18 -1.98 6.05
CA ILE A 264 -12.75 -1.74 6.18
C ILE A 264 -12.40 -1.46 7.65
N ARG A 265 -11.58 -2.34 8.24
CA ARG A 265 -11.19 -2.35 9.65
C ARG A 265 -9.81 -1.78 9.92
N GLN A 266 -8.87 -1.94 8.99
CA GLN A 266 -7.52 -1.38 9.08
C GLN A 266 -7.04 -1.12 7.66
N ILE A 267 -6.31 -0.02 7.50
CA ILE A 267 -5.65 0.34 6.26
C ILE A 267 -4.17 0.50 6.55
N GLU A 268 -3.33 -0.04 5.67
CA GLU A 268 -1.89 0.17 5.73
C GLU A 268 -1.34 0.38 4.32
N ALA A 269 -0.69 1.52 4.07
CA ALA A 269 -0.23 1.90 2.74
C ALA A 269 1.25 2.27 2.72
N ASN A 270 1.92 1.86 1.65
CA ASN A 270 3.23 2.37 1.26
C ASN A 270 3.08 3.04 -0.11
N PHE A 271 3.48 4.30 -0.21
CA PHE A 271 3.44 5.03 -1.47
C PHE A 271 4.60 6.01 -1.62
N ILE A 272 4.95 6.25 -2.88
CA ILE A 272 6.05 7.11 -3.29
C ILE A 272 5.56 8.19 -4.25
N THR A 273 6.29 9.30 -4.32
CA THR A 273 6.07 10.32 -5.36
C THR A 273 6.72 9.88 -6.66
N VAL A 274 5.96 9.90 -7.75
CA VAL A 274 6.42 9.64 -9.10
C VAL A 274 6.03 10.79 -10.04
N PRO A 275 6.66 10.92 -11.22
CA PRO A 275 6.27 11.93 -12.20
C PRO A 275 4.76 11.91 -12.50
N TYR A 276 4.19 13.08 -12.71
CA TYR A 276 2.77 13.24 -12.97
C TYR A 276 2.36 12.42 -14.21
N HIS A 277 1.30 11.61 -14.08
CA HIS A 277 0.81 10.68 -15.12
C HIS A 277 1.79 9.56 -15.50
N MET A 278 2.77 9.23 -14.65
CA MET A 278 3.62 8.06 -14.87
C MET A 278 2.74 6.82 -15.06
N LYS A 279 2.99 6.08 -16.14
CA LYS A 279 2.24 4.87 -16.49
C LYS A 279 2.72 3.70 -15.63
N SER A 280 1.86 2.71 -15.41
CA SER A 280 2.28 1.47 -14.79
C SER A 280 3.06 0.63 -15.81
N PRO A 281 4.20 0.01 -15.45
CA PRO A 281 4.79 -1.03 -16.27
C PRO A 281 3.96 -2.34 -16.25
N TRP A 282 2.97 -2.42 -15.36
CA TRP A 282 2.04 -3.54 -15.21
C TRP A 282 0.73 -3.36 -15.97
N ASP A 283 0.50 -2.21 -16.63
CA ASP A 283 -0.72 -2.00 -17.42
C ASP A 283 -0.72 -2.91 -18.66
N GLY A 284 -1.86 -3.56 -18.95
CA GLY A 284 -2.05 -4.38 -20.15
C GLY A 284 -1.40 -5.76 -20.11
N GLN A 285 -1.05 -6.24 -18.92
CA GLN A 285 -0.57 -7.59 -18.67
C GLN A 285 -1.68 -8.54 -18.22
#